data_AF-D3AU50-F1
#
_entry.id   AF-D3AU50-F1
#
_cell.length_a   1.000
_cell.length_b   1.000
_cell.length_c   1.000
_cell.angle_alpha   90.00
_cell.angle_beta   90.00
_cell.angle_gamma   90.00
#
_symmetry.space_group_name_H-M   'P 1'
#
loop_
_entity.id
_entity.type
_entity.pdbx_description
1 polymer ?
#
loop_
_entity_poly.entity_id
_entity_poly.type
_entity_poly.pdbx_seq_one_letter_code
_entity_poly.pdbx_strand_id
1 'polypeptide(L)'
;MNKIEYSSPIPLNRIRITDSFWKSEMELVRKEMIPFQWKALNDQLEEAPPSFCMHNFKVAGKRSEERKRQGKAFKEPAYTDRGFEILPEDRKELKEEFYGYVFQDSDFYKWIEAVGYSLAQEPDPELEKVADQGIDIVCNAQQDDGYLDTYYIINGINKAFTNLRDYHELYCLGHLAEGAVAYFEATGKDKLLKAAERYADCILQNFGSEEGKRKGYPGHEIAEMALVRLYEATGKEKYLKLGSFFINERGTRPYYFDLEHPESIKAGHEEDIRYAYQQAHMPVRQQTEAVGHAVRAVYLYSGMADTARCMEDRTLYEACERLWSDIVNRKMYITGGIG
;
A
#
# COMPACT_ATOMS: atom_id res chain seq x y z
N MET A 1 4.86 16.11 -22.90
CA MET A 1 5.03 14.96 -23.84
C MET A 1 3.75 14.88 -24.67
N ASN A 2 3.73 14.36 -25.90
CA ASN A 2 2.51 14.42 -26.72
C ASN A 2 1.53 13.30 -26.28
N LYS A 3 0.33 13.64 -25.78
CA LYS A 3 -0.69 12.66 -25.34
C LYS A 3 -1.10 11.65 -26.42
N ILE A 4 -0.86 11.96 -27.70
CA ILE A 4 -1.12 11.06 -28.83
C ILE A 4 -0.13 9.87 -28.83
N GLU A 5 1.02 9.99 -28.17
CA GLU A 5 2.06 8.94 -28.09
C GLU A 5 1.79 7.93 -26.96
N TYR A 6 0.74 8.11 -26.16
CA TYR A 6 0.43 7.24 -25.01
C TYR A 6 -0.91 6.53 -25.17
N SER A 7 -0.93 5.26 -24.80
CA SER A 7 -2.14 4.46 -24.68
C SER A 7 -3.00 4.99 -23.53
N SER A 8 -4.32 5.05 -23.73
CA SER A 8 -5.27 5.27 -22.63
C SER A 8 -5.71 3.92 -22.07
N PRO A 9 -5.84 3.75 -20.74
CA PRO A 9 -6.37 2.53 -20.16
C PRO A 9 -7.76 2.21 -20.72
N ILE A 10 -8.00 0.93 -21.02
CA ILE A 10 -9.34 0.45 -21.38
C ILE A 10 -10.03 0.00 -20.08
N PRO A 11 -11.26 0.45 -19.80
CA PRO A 11 -12.01 0.02 -18.62
C PRO A 11 -12.12 -1.50 -18.56
N LEU A 12 -11.86 -2.09 -17.38
CA LEU A 12 -11.83 -3.56 -17.21
C LEU A 12 -13.14 -4.23 -17.62
N ASN A 13 -14.28 -3.60 -17.35
CA ASN A 13 -15.60 -4.10 -17.74
C ASN A 13 -15.86 -4.12 -19.26
N ARG A 14 -14.94 -3.57 -20.07
CA ARG A 14 -14.97 -3.62 -21.54
C ARG A 14 -14.06 -4.71 -22.12
N ILE A 15 -13.34 -5.46 -21.29
CA ILE A 15 -12.43 -6.52 -21.72
C ILE A 15 -12.96 -7.87 -21.25
N ARG A 16 -13.01 -8.84 -22.16
CA ARG A 16 -13.34 -10.24 -21.86
C ARG A 16 -12.21 -11.14 -22.34
N ILE A 17 -11.63 -11.90 -21.42
CA ILE A 17 -10.63 -12.92 -21.76
C ILE A 17 -11.36 -14.18 -22.25
N THR A 18 -10.97 -14.66 -23.44
CA THR A 18 -11.66 -15.77 -24.11
C THR A 18 -10.74 -16.93 -24.50
N ASP A 19 -9.42 -16.78 -24.35
CA ASP A 19 -8.49 -17.87 -24.64
C ASP A 19 -8.55 -18.93 -23.53
N SER A 20 -8.19 -20.17 -23.87
CA SER A 20 -8.28 -21.29 -22.94
C SER A 20 -7.24 -21.25 -21.83
N PHE A 21 -6.05 -20.68 -22.10
CA PHE A 21 -4.93 -20.71 -21.15
C PHE A 21 -5.19 -19.76 -19.99
N TRP A 22 -5.46 -18.48 -20.25
CA TRP A 22 -5.72 -17.55 -19.15
C TRP A 22 -7.06 -17.80 -18.48
N LYS A 23 -8.07 -18.28 -19.22
CA LYS A 23 -9.36 -18.63 -18.62
C LYS A 23 -9.22 -19.73 -17.57
N SER A 24 -8.38 -20.76 -17.78
CA SER A 24 -8.18 -21.79 -16.76
C SER A 24 -7.51 -21.24 -15.49
N GLU A 25 -6.51 -20.36 -15.63
CA GLU A 25 -5.85 -19.73 -14.50
C GLU A 25 -6.79 -18.78 -13.73
N MET A 26 -7.59 -17.98 -14.44
CA MET A 26 -8.60 -17.10 -13.83
C MET A 26 -9.66 -17.89 -13.05
N GLU A 27 -10.11 -19.03 -13.60
CA GLU A 27 -11.07 -19.91 -12.92
C GLU A 27 -10.46 -20.58 -11.68
N LEU A 28 -9.18 -20.99 -11.73
CA LEU A 28 -8.44 -21.50 -10.57
C LEU A 28 -8.36 -20.43 -9.48
N VAL A 29 -8.02 -19.18 -9.85
CA VAL A 29 -7.97 -18.07 -8.91
C VAL A 29 -9.34 -17.82 -8.28
N ARG A 30 -10.40 -17.74 -9.10
CA ARG A 30 -11.77 -17.45 -8.62
C ARG A 30 -12.31 -18.53 -7.70
N LYS A 31 -12.15 -19.81 -8.08
CA LYS A 31 -12.82 -20.94 -7.41
C LYS A 31 -12.02 -21.52 -6.26
N GLU A 32 -10.69 -21.47 -6.33
CA GLU A 32 -9.84 -22.12 -5.35
C GLU A 32 -9.04 -21.09 -4.53
N MET A 33 -8.29 -20.20 -5.20
CA MET A 33 -7.33 -19.33 -4.51
C MET A 33 -8.01 -18.25 -3.67
N ILE A 34 -8.98 -17.51 -4.23
CA ILE A 34 -9.70 -16.44 -3.50
C ILE A 34 -10.44 -17.01 -2.27
N PRO A 35 -11.22 -18.10 -2.38
CA PRO A 35 -11.85 -18.71 -1.21
C PRO A 35 -10.86 -19.26 -0.18
N PHE A 36 -9.75 -19.86 -0.63
CA PHE A 36 -8.69 -20.35 0.26
C PHE A 36 -8.03 -19.20 1.03
N GLN A 37 -7.65 -18.13 0.34
CA GLN A 37 -7.05 -16.94 0.95
C GLN A 37 -8.01 -16.28 1.94
N TRP A 38 -9.31 -16.20 1.64
CA TRP A 38 -10.28 -15.67 2.58
C TRP A 38 -10.33 -16.46 3.90
N LYS A 39 -10.26 -17.80 3.82
CA LYS A 39 -10.14 -18.66 5.00
C LYS A 39 -8.84 -18.40 5.75
N ALA A 40 -7.72 -18.22 5.05
CA ALA A 40 -6.43 -17.90 5.65
C ALA A 40 -6.46 -16.56 6.41
N LEU A 41 -7.01 -15.50 5.80
CA LEU A 41 -7.16 -14.17 6.42
C LEU A 41 -8.03 -14.17 7.68
N ASN A 42 -8.92 -15.17 7.80
CA ASN A 42 -9.81 -15.38 8.94
C ASN A 42 -9.32 -16.49 9.89
N ASP A 43 -8.08 -16.98 9.72
CA ASP A 43 -7.48 -18.04 10.54
C ASP A 43 -8.32 -19.34 10.61
N GLN A 44 -9.00 -19.69 9.51
CA GLN A 44 -9.88 -20.86 9.39
C GLN A 44 -9.17 -22.09 8.79
N LEU A 45 -7.85 -22.03 8.61
CA LEU A 45 -7.03 -23.12 8.07
C LEU A 45 -6.20 -23.73 9.19
N GLU A 46 -6.59 -24.91 9.69
CA GLU A 46 -5.96 -25.55 10.85
C GLU A 46 -4.47 -25.87 10.65
N GLU A 47 -4.06 -26.22 9.42
CA GLU A 47 -2.69 -26.61 9.09
C GLU A 47 -1.80 -25.44 8.65
N ALA A 48 -2.36 -24.22 8.51
CA ALA A 48 -1.62 -23.05 8.06
C ALA A 48 -1.17 -22.17 9.24
N PRO A 49 -0.03 -21.47 9.14
CA PRO A 49 0.27 -20.37 10.04
C PRO A 49 -0.88 -19.33 10.02
N PRO A 50 -1.34 -18.85 11.19
CA PRO A 50 -2.38 -17.83 11.24
C PRO A 50 -1.91 -16.52 10.62
N SER A 51 -2.82 -15.84 9.94
CA SER A 51 -2.64 -14.52 9.33
C SER A 51 -2.94 -13.39 10.32
N PHE A 52 -3.98 -13.53 11.14
CA PHE A 52 -4.50 -12.48 12.03
C PHE A 52 -5.07 -11.22 11.35
N CYS A 53 -5.05 -11.12 10.01
CA CYS A 53 -5.46 -9.92 9.28
C CYS A 53 -6.88 -9.46 9.65
N MET A 54 -7.89 -10.33 9.51
CA MET A 54 -9.27 -9.95 9.85
C MET A 54 -9.51 -9.85 11.36
N HIS A 55 -8.68 -10.49 12.19
CA HIS A 55 -8.69 -10.27 13.65
C HIS A 55 -8.27 -8.84 13.99
N ASN A 56 -7.16 -8.36 13.43
CA ASN A 56 -6.65 -7.01 13.67
C ASN A 56 -7.68 -5.94 13.28
N PHE A 57 -8.32 -6.04 12.11
CA PHE A 57 -9.37 -5.08 11.74
C PHE A 57 -10.56 -5.10 12.70
N LYS A 58 -10.98 -6.27 13.20
CA LYS A 58 -12.07 -6.36 14.19
C LYS A 58 -11.68 -5.70 15.52
N VAL A 59 -10.45 -5.91 16.00
CA VAL A 59 -9.94 -5.27 17.21
C VAL A 59 -9.83 -3.74 17.02
N ALA A 60 -9.29 -3.29 15.89
CA ALA A 60 -9.20 -1.87 15.55
C ALA A 60 -10.60 -1.22 15.43
N GLY A 61 -11.59 -1.92 14.86
CA GLY A 61 -12.98 -1.48 14.80
C GLY A 61 -13.59 -1.27 16.19
N LYS A 62 -13.45 -2.25 17.09
CA LYS A 62 -13.92 -2.13 18.49
C LYS A 62 -13.28 -0.93 19.20
N ARG A 63 -11.97 -0.71 19.01
CA ARG A 63 -11.26 0.44 19.59
C ARG A 63 -11.77 1.77 19.03
N SER A 64 -12.06 1.81 17.73
CA SER A 64 -12.61 3.00 17.07
C SER A 64 -14.00 3.35 17.60
N GLU A 65 -14.85 2.34 17.80
CA GLU A 65 -16.17 2.52 18.43
C GLU A 65 -16.04 2.98 19.89
N GLU A 66 -15.13 2.39 20.65
CA GLU A 66 -14.88 2.79 22.04
C GLU A 66 -14.40 4.25 22.14
N ARG A 67 -13.47 4.65 21.26
CA ARG A 67 -12.98 6.03 21.13
C ARG A 67 -14.11 7.00 20.84
N LYS A 68 -14.98 6.69 19.87
CA LYS A 68 -16.17 7.50 19.55
C LYS A 68 -17.13 7.61 20.72
N ARG A 69 -17.38 6.51 21.44
CA ARG A 69 -18.30 6.46 22.59
C ARG A 69 -17.78 7.26 23.78
N GLN A 70 -16.48 7.16 24.09
CA GLN A 70 -15.88 7.81 25.25
C GLN A 70 -15.42 9.25 24.97
N GLY A 71 -15.20 9.61 23.70
CA GLY A 71 -14.75 10.94 23.28
C GLY A 71 -13.49 11.35 24.04
N LYS A 72 -13.52 12.51 24.71
CA LYS A 72 -12.37 13.04 25.48
C LYS A 72 -11.94 12.16 26.66
N ALA A 73 -12.79 11.23 27.11
CA ALA A 73 -12.44 10.30 28.19
C ALA A 73 -11.66 9.08 27.69
N PHE A 74 -11.61 8.84 26.38
CA PHE A 74 -10.86 7.73 25.81
C PHE A 74 -9.37 7.91 26.08
N LYS A 75 -8.72 6.86 26.59
CA LYS A 75 -7.28 6.83 26.79
C LYS A 75 -6.66 6.02 25.67
N GLU A 76 -5.83 6.68 24.88
CA GLU A 76 -5.07 6.02 23.83
C GLU A 76 -4.16 4.93 24.44
N PRO A 77 -4.06 3.75 23.81
CA PRO A 77 -3.11 2.72 24.20
C PRO A 77 -1.68 3.28 24.24
N ALA A 78 -0.91 2.91 25.26
CA ALA A 78 0.50 3.25 25.31
C ALA A 78 1.28 2.44 24.27
N TYR A 79 2.08 3.14 23.45
CA TYR A 79 2.88 2.46 22.45
C TYR A 79 3.95 1.58 23.07
N THR A 80 4.02 0.34 22.56
CA THR A 80 5.04 -0.63 22.93
C THR A 80 5.73 -1.11 21.66
N ASP A 81 7.04 -0.88 21.53
CA ASP A 81 7.78 -1.47 20.42
C ASP A 81 7.90 -2.98 20.66
N ARG A 82 7.24 -3.75 19.79
CA ARG A 82 7.21 -5.22 19.85
C ARG A 82 7.87 -5.85 18.62
N GLY A 83 8.59 -5.04 17.83
CA GLY A 83 9.27 -5.47 16.62
C GLY A 83 8.38 -5.54 15.38
N PHE A 84 8.93 -6.15 14.34
CA PHE A 84 8.38 -6.17 12.98
C PHE A 84 7.26 -7.20 12.77
N GLU A 85 7.26 -8.27 13.57
CA GLU A 85 6.24 -9.32 13.60
C GLU A 85 5.86 -9.59 15.05
N ILE A 86 4.56 -9.60 15.34
CA ILE A 86 4.03 -9.82 16.69
C ILE A 86 3.25 -11.12 16.68
N LEU A 87 3.66 -12.10 17.50
CA LEU A 87 2.96 -13.38 17.63
C LEU A 87 2.28 -13.48 18.99
N PRO A 88 1.11 -14.13 19.08
CA PRO A 88 0.46 -14.38 20.36
C PRO A 88 1.28 -15.35 21.21
N GLU A 89 1.25 -15.15 22.53
CA GLU A 89 1.82 -16.08 23.51
C GLU A 89 1.10 -17.44 23.48
N ASP A 90 -0.23 -17.41 23.37
CA ASP A 90 -1.08 -18.59 23.19
C ASP A 90 -2.02 -18.38 21.98
N ARG A 91 -1.92 -19.28 21.00
CA ARG A 91 -2.75 -19.24 19.79
C ARG A 91 -4.20 -19.69 20.03
N LYS A 92 -4.49 -20.34 21.16
CA LYS A 92 -5.85 -20.80 21.50
C LYS A 92 -6.71 -19.72 22.14
N GLU A 93 -6.09 -18.68 22.70
CA GLU A 93 -6.77 -17.58 23.38
C GLU A 93 -6.19 -16.23 22.96
N LEU A 94 -6.68 -15.71 21.82
CA LEU A 94 -6.23 -14.43 21.31
C LEU A 94 -6.78 -13.28 22.15
N LYS A 95 -5.88 -12.49 22.73
CA LYS A 95 -6.20 -11.19 23.35
C LYS A 95 -6.56 -10.15 22.27
N GLU A 96 -7.22 -9.06 22.67
CA GLU A 96 -7.50 -7.88 21.80
C GLU A 96 -6.26 -7.01 21.55
N GLU A 97 -5.21 -7.67 21.06
CA GLU A 97 -3.91 -7.12 20.68
C GLU A 97 -3.66 -7.35 19.18
N PHE A 98 -2.66 -6.66 18.65
CA PHE A 98 -2.24 -6.81 17.26
C PHE A 98 -1.33 -8.03 17.11
N TYR A 99 -1.50 -8.77 16.02
CA TYR A 99 -0.61 -9.87 15.64
C TYR A 99 -0.28 -9.84 14.15
N GLY A 100 0.78 -10.54 13.76
CA GLY A 100 1.30 -10.57 12.39
C GLY A 100 2.37 -9.50 12.14
N TYR A 101 2.68 -9.28 10.88
CA TYR A 101 3.64 -8.27 10.44
C TYR A 101 3.06 -6.86 10.50
N VAL A 102 3.88 -5.83 10.70
CA VAL A 102 3.45 -4.41 10.66
C VAL A 102 2.66 -4.01 9.40
N PHE A 103 2.77 -4.78 8.31
CA PHE A 103 2.03 -4.59 7.05
C PHE A 103 0.84 -5.56 6.83
N GLN A 104 0.38 -6.26 7.88
CA GLN A 104 -0.62 -7.33 7.76
C GLN A 104 -1.95 -6.87 7.10
N ASP A 105 -2.30 -5.59 7.27
CA ASP A 105 -3.48 -4.97 6.64
C ASP A 105 -3.47 -5.13 5.10
N SER A 106 -2.27 -5.09 4.50
CA SER A 106 -2.10 -5.20 3.05
C SER A 106 -2.60 -6.51 2.46
N ASP A 107 -2.73 -7.57 3.27
CA ASP A 107 -3.16 -8.87 2.77
C ASP A 107 -4.65 -8.89 2.43
N PHE A 108 -5.49 -8.25 3.24
CA PHE A 108 -6.90 -8.03 2.87
C PHE A 108 -7.00 -7.12 1.65
N TYR A 109 -6.17 -6.08 1.59
CA TYR A 109 -6.19 -5.12 0.48
C TYR A 109 -5.81 -5.75 -0.87
N LYS A 110 -4.84 -6.68 -0.89
CA LYS A 110 -4.50 -7.48 -2.07
C LYS A 110 -5.60 -8.48 -2.40
N TRP A 111 -6.21 -9.10 -1.39
CA TRP A 111 -7.32 -10.03 -1.59
C TRP A 111 -8.53 -9.33 -2.23
N ILE A 112 -8.94 -8.16 -1.74
CA ILE A 112 -10.06 -7.41 -2.31
C ILE A 112 -9.76 -6.89 -3.72
N GLU A 113 -8.49 -6.59 -4.02
CA GLU A 113 -8.05 -6.28 -5.38
C GLU A 113 -8.28 -7.46 -6.33
N ALA A 114 -7.85 -8.66 -5.94
CA ALA A 114 -8.06 -9.88 -6.73
C ALA A 114 -9.55 -10.20 -6.91
N VAL A 115 -10.36 -9.97 -5.87
CA VAL A 115 -11.82 -10.10 -5.96
C VAL A 115 -12.40 -9.10 -6.96
N GLY A 116 -11.97 -7.84 -6.94
CA GLY A 116 -12.39 -6.83 -7.92
C GLY A 116 -12.14 -7.30 -9.36
N TYR A 117 -10.92 -7.76 -9.67
CA TYR A 117 -10.59 -8.28 -11.00
C TYR A 117 -11.39 -9.53 -11.37
N SER A 118 -11.62 -10.44 -10.41
CA SER A 118 -12.45 -11.62 -10.62
C SER A 118 -13.89 -11.25 -10.98
N LEU A 119 -14.53 -10.37 -10.20
CA LEU A 119 -15.91 -9.91 -10.42
C LEU A 119 -16.06 -9.12 -11.72
N ALA A 120 -15.04 -8.37 -12.13
CA ALA A 120 -15.03 -7.69 -13.41
C ALA A 120 -15.12 -8.68 -14.59
N GLN A 121 -14.55 -9.88 -14.45
CA GLN A 121 -14.53 -10.92 -15.48
C GLN A 121 -15.73 -11.87 -15.40
N GLU A 122 -16.16 -12.27 -14.21
CA GLU A 122 -17.33 -13.12 -13.98
C GLU A 122 -18.06 -12.67 -12.69
N PRO A 123 -19.27 -12.10 -12.81
CA PRO A 123 -20.06 -11.71 -11.64
C PRO A 123 -20.39 -12.90 -10.73
N ASP A 124 -20.17 -12.73 -9.42
CA ASP A 124 -20.45 -13.74 -8.40
C ASP A 124 -21.07 -13.05 -7.17
N PRO A 125 -22.42 -13.09 -7.02
CA PRO A 125 -23.10 -12.39 -5.93
C PRO A 125 -22.72 -12.89 -4.53
N GLU A 126 -22.32 -14.14 -4.37
CA GLU A 126 -21.93 -14.67 -3.06
C GLU A 126 -20.52 -14.20 -2.70
N LEU A 127 -19.57 -14.20 -3.66
CA LEU A 127 -18.25 -13.62 -3.45
C LEU A 127 -18.34 -12.12 -3.17
N GLU A 128 -19.15 -11.38 -3.93
CA GLU A 128 -19.35 -9.94 -3.72
C GLU A 128 -19.94 -9.65 -2.33
N LYS A 129 -20.87 -10.48 -1.84
CA LYS A 129 -21.41 -10.37 -0.49
C LYS A 129 -20.36 -10.62 0.59
N VAL A 130 -19.47 -11.61 0.41
CA VAL A 130 -18.35 -11.87 1.33
C VAL A 130 -17.39 -10.67 1.34
N ALA A 131 -17.08 -10.13 0.16
CA ALA A 131 -16.23 -8.96 0.01
C ALA A 131 -16.82 -7.72 0.69
N ASP A 132 -18.10 -7.43 0.50
CA ASP A 132 -18.80 -6.33 1.17
C ASP A 132 -18.75 -6.45 2.70
N GLN A 133 -18.91 -7.66 3.25
CA GLN A 133 -18.79 -7.90 4.69
C GLN A 133 -17.36 -7.66 5.20
N GLY A 134 -16.34 -8.04 4.42
CA GLY A 134 -14.94 -7.72 4.72
C GLY A 134 -14.69 -6.22 4.70
N ILE A 135 -15.20 -5.52 3.69
CA ILE A 135 -15.12 -4.07 3.54
C ILE A 135 -15.78 -3.36 4.73
N ASP A 136 -16.92 -3.85 5.22
CA ASP A 136 -17.59 -3.31 6.40
C ASP A 136 -16.68 -3.37 7.63
N ILE A 137 -16.02 -4.51 7.87
CA ILE A 137 -15.09 -4.70 8.98
C ILE A 137 -13.91 -3.72 8.88
N VAL A 138 -13.30 -3.60 7.70
CA VAL A 138 -12.19 -2.66 7.45
C VAL A 138 -12.61 -1.22 7.65
N CYS A 139 -13.74 -0.81 7.09
CA CYS A 139 -14.23 0.57 7.20
C CYS A 139 -14.59 0.94 8.64
N ASN A 140 -15.05 -0.02 9.45
CA ASN A 140 -15.34 0.21 10.87
C ASN A 140 -14.07 0.49 11.69
N ALA A 141 -12.90 0.02 11.26
CA ALA A 141 -11.61 0.33 11.88
C ALA A 141 -11.10 1.74 11.57
N GLN A 142 -11.67 2.43 10.57
CA GLN A 142 -11.17 3.75 10.17
C GLN A 142 -11.48 4.83 11.21
N GLN A 143 -10.45 5.61 11.54
CA GLN A 143 -10.53 6.74 12.47
C GLN A 143 -11.31 7.93 11.88
N ASP A 144 -11.69 8.89 12.74
CA ASP A 144 -12.48 10.07 12.33
C ASP A 144 -11.70 11.03 11.41
N ASP A 145 -10.38 11.11 11.56
CA ASP A 145 -9.48 11.87 10.68
C ASP A 145 -9.14 11.13 9.38
N GLY A 146 -9.60 9.89 9.22
CA GLY A 146 -9.38 9.04 8.07
C GLY A 146 -8.24 8.03 8.23
N TYR A 147 -7.48 8.08 9.32
CA TYR A 147 -6.38 7.14 9.56
C TYR A 147 -6.86 5.68 9.58
N LEU A 148 -6.15 4.78 8.88
CA LEU A 148 -6.48 3.36 8.80
C LEU A 148 -5.22 2.50 8.68
N ASP A 149 -4.67 2.15 9.83
CA ASP A 149 -3.58 1.17 9.98
C ASP A 149 -3.77 0.46 11.32
N THR A 150 -4.06 -0.84 11.30
CA THR A 150 -4.46 -1.56 12.51
C THR A 150 -3.31 -1.69 13.50
N TYR A 151 -2.06 -1.72 13.04
CA TYR A 151 -0.89 -1.77 13.92
C TYR A 151 -0.89 -0.57 14.85
N TYR A 152 -0.97 0.65 14.31
CA TYR A 152 -0.94 1.85 15.16
C TYR A 152 -2.27 2.10 15.90
N ILE A 153 -3.43 1.78 15.32
CA ILE A 153 -4.72 1.90 16.04
C ILE A 153 -4.73 1.01 17.29
N ILE A 154 -4.12 -0.18 17.23
CA ILE A 154 -4.09 -1.14 18.33
C ILE A 154 -2.86 -0.95 19.23
N ASN A 155 -1.72 -0.54 18.68
CA ASN A 155 -0.47 -0.47 19.42
C ASN A 155 -0.05 0.96 19.79
N GLY A 156 -0.91 1.97 19.61
CA GLY A 156 -0.64 3.35 20.05
C GLY A 156 -0.53 4.34 18.88
N ILE A 157 -1.65 4.98 18.55
CA ILE A 157 -1.77 5.84 17.36
C ILE A 157 -0.94 7.11 17.44
N ASN A 158 -0.50 7.51 18.64
CA ASN A 158 0.40 8.63 18.85
C ASN A 158 1.81 8.42 18.26
N LYS A 159 2.12 7.19 17.81
CA LYS A 159 3.35 6.85 17.08
C LYS A 159 3.14 6.64 15.58
N ALA A 160 1.94 6.92 15.06
CA ALA A 160 1.72 6.96 13.61
C ALA A 160 2.72 7.94 12.95
N PHE A 161 3.21 7.57 11.78
CA PHE A 161 4.14 8.35 10.96
C PHE A 161 5.48 8.69 11.63
N THR A 162 5.96 7.84 12.56
CA THR A 162 7.29 8.01 13.18
C THR A 162 8.32 6.99 12.72
N ASN A 163 7.94 5.96 11.95
CA ASN A 163 8.87 5.00 11.37
C ASN A 163 8.41 4.63 9.95
N LEU A 164 8.50 5.60 9.03
CA LEU A 164 8.10 5.39 7.64
C LEU A 164 9.05 4.44 6.91
N ARG A 165 10.31 4.37 7.35
CA ARG A 165 11.32 3.48 6.78
C ARG A 165 10.90 2.01 6.87
N ASP A 166 10.37 1.59 8.02
CA ASP A 166 10.21 0.17 8.30
C ASP A 166 8.76 -0.27 8.53
N TYR A 167 7.83 0.61 8.97
CA TYR A 167 6.53 0.16 9.51
C TYR A 167 5.34 0.32 8.55
N HIS A 168 5.62 0.54 7.26
CA HIS A 168 4.70 0.26 6.13
C HIS A 168 3.32 0.94 6.13
N GLU A 169 3.04 1.97 6.94
CA GLU A 169 1.74 2.70 6.91
C GLU A 169 1.36 3.17 5.50
N LEU A 170 2.31 3.79 4.79
CA LEU A 170 2.11 4.28 3.43
C LEU A 170 2.06 3.14 2.38
N TYR A 171 2.69 2.00 2.67
CA TYR A 171 2.58 0.79 1.85
C TYR A 171 1.17 0.17 1.97
N CYS A 172 0.63 0.11 3.18
CA CYS A 172 -0.75 -0.30 3.45
C CYS A 172 -1.75 0.65 2.78
N LEU A 173 -1.53 1.98 2.82
CA LEU A 173 -2.34 2.93 2.03
C LEU A 173 -2.31 2.58 0.53
N GLY A 174 -1.14 2.31 -0.02
CA GLY A 174 -1.00 2.01 -1.44
C GLY A 174 -1.83 0.78 -1.84
N HIS A 175 -1.70 -0.33 -1.09
CA HIS A 175 -2.51 -1.51 -1.34
C HIS A 175 -4.01 -1.27 -1.12
N LEU A 176 -4.40 -0.50 -0.09
CA LEU A 176 -5.80 -0.11 0.12
C LEU A 176 -6.37 0.61 -1.11
N ALA A 177 -5.64 1.60 -1.65
CA ALA A 177 -6.08 2.36 -2.81
C ALA A 177 -6.20 1.49 -4.07
N GLU A 178 -5.22 0.61 -4.34
CA GLU A 178 -5.28 -0.35 -5.45
C GLU A 178 -6.53 -1.25 -5.36
N GLY A 179 -6.72 -1.91 -4.21
CA GLY A 179 -7.86 -2.80 -3.98
C GLY A 179 -9.21 -2.08 -4.02
N ALA A 180 -9.27 -0.85 -3.48
CA ALA A 180 -10.47 -0.04 -3.48
C ALA A 180 -10.89 0.40 -4.90
N VAL A 181 -9.92 0.81 -5.72
CA VAL A 181 -10.19 1.19 -7.11
C VAL A 181 -10.63 -0.04 -7.91
N ALA A 182 -9.93 -1.17 -7.79
CA ALA A 182 -10.30 -2.41 -8.48
C ALA A 182 -11.74 -2.83 -8.17
N TYR A 183 -12.12 -2.80 -6.89
CA TYR A 183 -13.47 -3.18 -6.47
C TYR A 183 -14.53 -2.20 -6.97
N PHE A 184 -14.24 -0.89 -6.92
CA PHE A 184 -15.13 0.15 -7.44
C PHE A 184 -15.33 0.02 -8.96
N GLU A 185 -14.27 -0.20 -9.73
CA GLU A 185 -14.36 -0.36 -11.18
C GLU A 185 -15.16 -1.61 -11.60
N ALA A 186 -15.09 -2.67 -10.79
CA ALA A 186 -15.79 -3.92 -11.03
C ALA A 186 -17.29 -3.86 -10.67
N THR A 187 -17.62 -3.26 -9.53
CA THR A 187 -18.96 -3.35 -8.91
C THR A 187 -19.75 -2.04 -8.93
N GLY A 188 -19.06 -0.90 -9.10
CA GLY A 188 -19.61 0.44 -8.89
C GLY A 188 -19.80 0.84 -7.42
N LYS A 189 -19.47 -0.03 -6.46
CA LYS A 189 -19.61 0.25 -5.01
C LYS A 189 -18.40 1.04 -4.51
N ASP A 190 -18.65 2.21 -3.92
CA ASP A 190 -17.61 3.17 -3.57
C ASP A 190 -17.24 3.19 -2.08
N LYS A 191 -17.81 2.31 -1.25
CA LYS A 191 -17.58 2.32 0.21
C LYS A 191 -16.08 2.22 0.56
N LEU A 192 -15.37 1.23 0.00
CA LEU A 192 -13.92 1.09 0.22
C LEU A 192 -13.14 2.22 -0.46
N LEU A 193 -13.57 2.69 -1.64
CA LEU A 193 -12.98 3.84 -2.32
C LEU A 193 -13.02 5.10 -1.44
N LYS A 194 -14.15 5.38 -0.79
CA LYS A 194 -14.28 6.49 0.15
C LYS A 194 -13.38 6.33 1.37
N ALA A 195 -13.19 5.10 1.87
CA ALA A 195 -12.23 4.84 2.94
C ALA A 195 -10.80 5.14 2.48
N ALA A 196 -10.40 4.69 1.28
CA ALA A 196 -9.10 5.00 0.70
C ALA A 196 -8.89 6.51 0.50
N GLU A 197 -9.89 7.23 -0.03
CA GLU A 197 -9.85 8.69 -0.18
C GLU A 197 -9.64 9.41 1.17
N ARG A 198 -10.33 8.96 2.24
CA ARG A 198 -10.18 9.53 3.58
C ARG A 198 -8.80 9.26 4.17
N TYR A 199 -8.23 8.07 3.96
CA TYR A 199 -6.89 7.79 4.44
C TYR A 199 -5.83 8.56 3.66
N ALA A 200 -5.95 8.65 2.34
CA ALA A 200 -5.11 9.52 1.52
C ALA A 200 -5.22 11.01 1.93
N ASP A 201 -6.41 11.47 2.32
CA ASP A 201 -6.62 12.82 2.84
C ASP A 201 -5.97 13.03 4.22
N CYS A 202 -5.98 12.02 5.09
CA CYS A 202 -5.22 12.02 6.35
C CYS A 202 -3.70 12.14 6.07
N ILE A 203 -3.18 11.39 5.10
CA ILE A 203 -1.77 11.49 4.69
C ILE A 203 -1.47 12.89 4.13
N LEU A 204 -2.31 13.44 3.26
CA LEU A 204 -2.14 14.78 2.69
C LEU A 204 -2.05 15.88 3.76
N GLN A 205 -2.75 15.72 4.89
CA GLN A 205 -2.68 16.66 6.02
C GLN A 205 -1.34 16.57 6.78
N ASN A 206 -0.71 15.40 6.78
CA ASN A 206 0.53 15.14 7.53
C ASN A 206 1.80 15.28 6.68
N PHE A 207 1.71 15.12 5.36
CA PHE A 207 2.83 15.04 4.43
C PHE A 207 2.74 16.07 3.32
N GLY A 208 3.89 16.65 2.97
CA GLY A 208 4.01 17.61 1.89
C GLY A 208 5.19 18.56 2.08
N SER A 209 5.37 19.46 1.11
CA SER A 209 6.42 20.47 1.12
C SER A 209 6.13 21.67 2.03
N GLU A 210 4.88 21.84 2.46
CA GLU A 210 4.43 22.96 3.27
C GLU A 210 5.02 22.95 4.69
N GLU A 211 5.19 24.14 5.27
CA GLU A 211 5.67 24.29 6.64
C GLU A 211 4.75 23.56 7.63
N GLY A 212 5.35 22.85 8.59
CA GLY A 212 4.63 22.05 9.59
C GLY A 212 4.26 20.63 9.14
N LYS A 213 4.42 20.28 7.87
CA LYS A 213 4.24 18.90 7.38
C LYS A 213 5.55 18.10 7.39
N ARG A 214 5.43 16.78 7.45
CA ARG A 214 6.54 15.85 7.32
C ARG A 214 6.99 15.76 5.86
N LYS A 215 8.30 15.81 5.66
CA LYS A 215 8.93 15.58 4.35
C LYS A 215 9.30 14.12 4.13
N GLY A 216 8.48 13.22 4.68
CA GLY A 216 8.70 11.79 4.63
C GLY A 216 8.06 11.14 3.41
N TYR A 217 8.49 9.91 3.13
CA TYR A 217 8.06 9.08 2.02
C TYR A 217 8.11 7.60 2.44
N PRO A 218 7.40 6.69 1.76
CA PRO A 218 7.35 5.28 2.17
C PRO A 218 8.74 4.62 2.14
N GLY A 219 9.08 3.84 3.17
CA GLY A 219 10.26 2.97 3.13
C GLY A 219 10.07 1.72 2.26
N HIS A 220 8.82 1.35 1.96
CA HIS A 220 8.48 0.42 0.89
C HIS A 220 7.46 1.08 -0.05
N GLU A 221 7.89 1.29 -1.28
CA GLU A 221 7.16 1.95 -2.36
C GLU A 221 5.92 1.19 -2.75
N ILE A 222 4.89 1.94 -3.17
CA ILE A 222 3.63 1.51 -3.80
C ILE A 222 2.62 2.66 -3.74
N ALA A 223 2.67 3.48 -2.68
CA ALA A 223 1.78 4.62 -2.51
C ALA A 223 1.84 5.55 -3.74
N GLU A 224 3.02 5.72 -4.31
CA GLU A 224 3.28 6.53 -5.50
C GLU A 224 2.41 6.11 -6.68
N MET A 225 2.39 4.82 -7.05
CA MET A 225 1.55 4.32 -8.15
C MET A 225 0.07 4.31 -7.78
N ALA A 226 -0.25 3.92 -6.55
CA ALA A 226 -1.63 3.80 -6.11
C ALA A 226 -2.35 5.14 -6.01
N LEU A 227 -1.63 6.22 -5.69
CA LEU A 227 -2.17 7.58 -5.70
C LEU A 227 -2.44 8.09 -7.11
N VAL A 228 -1.70 7.64 -8.13
CA VAL A 228 -2.05 7.92 -9.53
C VAL A 228 -3.33 7.18 -9.91
N ARG A 229 -3.44 5.90 -9.54
CA ARG A 229 -4.65 5.11 -9.79
C ARG A 229 -5.88 5.72 -9.08
N LEU A 230 -5.73 6.16 -7.84
CA LEU A 230 -6.79 6.87 -7.09
C LEU A 230 -7.15 8.21 -7.76
N TYR A 231 -6.17 8.95 -8.29
CA TYR A 231 -6.41 10.14 -9.09
C TYR A 231 -7.23 9.83 -10.35
N GLU A 232 -6.89 8.79 -11.10
CA GLU A 232 -7.62 8.41 -12.31
C GLU A 232 -9.06 7.99 -12.03
N ALA A 233 -9.29 7.24 -10.95
CA ALA A 233 -10.64 6.81 -10.54
C ALA A 233 -11.52 7.96 -10.03
N THR A 234 -10.93 9.01 -9.44
CA THR A 234 -11.68 10.06 -8.73
C THR A 234 -11.63 11.43 -9.41
N GLY A 235 -10.69 11.65 -10.33
CA GLY A 235 -10.36 12.96 -10.92
C GLY A 235 -9.70 13.96 -9.96
N LYS A 236 -9.37 13.57 -8.73
CA LYS A 236 -8.88 14.49 -7.69
C LYS A 236 -7.36 14.68 -7.78
N GLU A 237 -6.93 15.78 -8.40
CA GLU A 237 -5.50 16.10 -8.61
C GLU A 237 -4.62 16.07 -7.35
N LYS A 238 -5.20 16.27 -6.16
CA LYS A 238 -4.46 16.22 -4.89
C LYS A 238 -3.76 14.88 -4.66
N TYR A 239 -4.32 13.76 -5.15
CA TYR A 239 -3.70 12.45 -5.03
C TYR A 239 -2.50 12.31 -5.96
N LEU A 240 -2.61 12.74 -7.22
CA LEU A 240 -1.47 12.81 -8.15
C LEU A 240 -0.33 13.68 -7.60
N LYS A 241 -0.67 14.83 -7.01
CA LYS A 241 0.32 15.73 -6.38
C LYS A 241 1.00 15.09 -5.18
N LEU A 242 0.28 14.34 -4.34
CA LEU A 242 0.84 13.61 -3.21
C LEU A 242 1.78 12.49 -3.66
N GLY A 243 1.40 11.70 -4.68
CA GLY A 243 2.26 10.67 -5.26
C GLY A 243 3.55 11.27 -5.84
N SER A 244 3.43 12.37 -6.59
CA SER A 244 4.56 13.12 -7.13
C SER A 244 5.48 13.67 -6.03
N PHE A 245 4.91 14.18 -4.93
CA PHE A 245 5.68 14.61 -3.77
C PHE A 245 6.56 13.49 -3.21
N PHE A 246 6.00 12.30 -2.97
CA PHE A 246 6.79 11.16 -2.47
C PHE A 246 7.94 10.76 -3.41
N ILE A 247 7.68 10.74 -4.72
CA ILE A 247 8.71 10.45 -5.74
C ILE A 247 9.84 11.50 -5.70
N ASN A 248 9.49 12.78 -5.60
CA ASN A 248 10.45 13.88 -5.70
C ASN A 248 11.25 14.07 -4.41
N GLU A 249 10.67 13.75 -3.25
CA GLU A 249 11.34 13.85 -1.95
C GLU A 249 12.26 12.64 -1.69
N ARG A 250 12.00 11.48 -2.33
CA ARG A 250 12.82 10.28 -2.13
C ARG A 250 14.28 10.51 -2.48
N GLY A 251 15.15 10.30 -1.48
CA GLY A 251 16.60 10.38 -1.62
C GLY A 251 17.17 11.80 -1.68
N THR A 252 16.38 12.82 -1.35
CA THR A 252 16.90 14.17 -1.08
C THR A 252 17.77 14.16 0.19
N ARG A 253 18.62 15.19 0.33
CA ARG A 253 19.48 15.38 1.50
C ARG A 253 19.06 16.61 2.32
N PRO A 254 19.13 16.57 3.67
CA PRO A 254 19.48 15.40 4.48
C PRO A 254 18.43 14.28 4.36
N TYR A 255 18.84 13.01 4.48
CA TYR A 255 17.89 11.90 4.28
C TYR A 255 16.79 11.96 5.35
N TYR A 256 15.54 11.80 4.95
CA TYR A 256 14.44 11.81 5.92
C TYR A 256 14.55 10.66 6.95
N PHE A 257 15.00 9.48 6.52
CA PHE A 257 15.20 8.33 7.40
C PHE A 257 16.30 8.54 8.46
N ASP A 258 17.28 9.42 8.19
CA ASP A 258 18.26 9.84 9.20
C ASP A 258 17.57 10.69 10.29
N LEU A 259 16.56 11.49 9.92
CA LEU A 259 15.79 12.33 10.87
C LEU A 259 14.86 11.50 11.75
N GLU A 260 14.30 10.41 11.22
CA GLU A 260 13.49 9.46 12.00
C GLU A 260 14.35 8.62 12.94
N HIS A 261 15.57 8.26 12.51
CA HIS A 261 16.47 7.33 13.19
C HIS A 261 17.89 7.88 13.35
N PRO A 262 18.10 9.02 14.03
CA PRO A 262 19.42 9.62 14.19
C PRO A 262 20.41 8.70 14.91
N GLU A 263 19.91 7.78 15.74
CA GLU A 263 20.71 6.75 16.42
C GLU A 263 21.36 5.74 15.46
N SER A 264 20.86 5.62 14.24
CA SER A 264 21.41 4.71 13.22
C SER A 264 22.62 5.29 12.49
N ILE A 265 22.95 6.57 12.73
CA ILE A 265 24.00 7.31 12.03
C ILE A 265 25.27 7.32 12.90
N LYS A 266 26.38 6.87 12.33
CA LYS A 266 27.70 6.99 12.98
C LYS A 266 28.22 8.41 12.83
N ALA A 267 28.69 9.01 13.92
CA ALA A 267 29.30 10.34 13.89
C ALA A 267 30.47 10.39 12.90
N GLY A 268 30.50 11.40 12.03
CA GLY A 268 31.51 11.56 10.97
C GLY A 268 31.21 10.79 9.67
N HIS A 269 30.07 10.11 9.59
CA HIS A 269 29.60 9.38 8.40
C HIS A 269 28.31 9.99 7.80
N GLU A 270 28.00 11.25 8.12
CA GLU A 270 26.78 11.92 7.70
C GLU A 270 26.66 12.02 6.17
N GLU A 271 27.78 12.11 5.46
CA GLU A 271 27.83 12.23 4.00
C GLU A 271 27.77 10.89 3.23
N ASP A 272 27.90 9.75 3.93
CA ASP A 272 27.90 8.43 3.31
C ASP A 272 26.61 8.17 2.51
N ILE A 273 26.72 7.46 1.38
CA ILE A 273 25.55 7.02 0.63
C ILE A 273 24.88 5.86 1.39
N ARG A 274 23.62 6.04 1.76
CA ARG A 274 22.80 5.07 2.52
C ARG A 274 21.54 4.72 1.74
N TYR A 275 20.73 3.78 2.23
CA TYR A 275 19.35 3.54 1.76
C TYR A 275 19.18 3.06 0.31
N ALA A 276 20.18 2.37 -0.26
CA ALA A 276 20.02 1.72 -1.56
C ALA A 276 18.92 0.65 -1.55
N TYR A 277 18.71 -0.02 -0.42
CA TYR A 277 17.67 -1.05 -0.24
C TYR A 277 16.24 -0.52 -0.51
N GLN A 278 15.98 0.74 -0.15
CA GLN A 278 14.71 1.47 -0.34
C GLN A 278 14.76 2.48 -1.51
N GLN A 279 15.72 2.32 -2.44
CA GLN A 279 15.92 3.22 -3.59
C GLN A 279 15.94 4.71 -3.18
N ALA A 280 16.43 5.02 -1.98
CA ALA A 280 16.46 6.37 -1.40
C ALA A 280 17.89 6.87 -1.18
N HIS A 281 18.85 6.29 -1.89
CA HIS A 281 20.27 6.64 -1.83
C HIS A 281 20.64 7.89 -2.61
N MET A 282 19.76 8.34 -3.51
CA MET A 282 19.83 9.60 -4.24
C MET A 282 18.47 9.91 -4.88
N PRO A 283 18.21 11.16 -5.31
CA PRO A 283 16.98 11.51 -5.99
C PRO A 283 16.71 10.61 -7.20
N VAL A 284 15.46 10.19 -7.39
CA VAL A 284 15.11 9.17 -8.41
C VAL A 284 15.56 9.53 -9.83
N ARG A 285 15.61 10.82 -10.17
CA ARG A 285 16.08 11.29 -11.49
C ARG A 285 17.59 11.18 -11.68
N GLN A 286 18.34 10.97 -10.61
CA GLN A 286 19.80 10.79 -10.62
C GLN A 286 20.19 9.31 -10.58
N GLN A 287 19.25 8.42 -10.24
CA GLN A 287 19.51 6.98 -10.26
C GLN A 287 19.74 6.51 -11.69
N THR A 288 20.84 5.78 -11.89
CA THR A 288 21.27 5.25 -13.19
C THR A 288 21.24 3.73 -13.25
N GLU A 289 21.04 3.08 -12.10
CA GLU A 289 21.00 1.64 -11.96
C GLU A 289 19.89 1.23 -10.98
N ALA A 290 19.24 0.10 -11.27
CA ALA A 290 18.33 -0.56 -10.34
C ALA A 290 19.14 -1.26 -9.24
N VAL A 291 18.91 -0.87 -7.99
CA VAL A 291 19.62 -1.38 -6.81
C VAL A 291 18.63 -1.66 -5.68
N GLY A 292 19.05 -2.43 -4.69
CA GLY A 292 18.26 -2.70 -3.49
C GLY A 292 17.17 -3.74 -3.70
N HIS A 293 16.09 -3.65 -2.94
CA HIS A 293 15.02 -4.63 -2.97
C HIS A 293 14.23 -4.57 -4.29
N ALA A 294 14.16 -5.69 -5.02
CA ALA A 294 13.59 -5.74 -6.37
C ALA A 294 12.12 -5.27 -6.44
N VAL A 295 11.26 -5.71 -5.51
CA VAL A 295 9.83 -5.32 -5.50
C VAL A 295 9.65 -3.82 -5.20
N ARG A 296 10.49 -3.27 -4.31
CA ARG A 296 10.45 -1.84 -3.97
C ARG A 296 10.80 -0.99 -5.19
N ALA A 297 11.87 -1.38 -5.88
CA ALA A 297 12.32 -0.76 -7.11
C ALA A 297 11.22 -0.76 -8.18
N VAL A 298 10.60 -1.90 -8.49
CA VAL A 298 9.59 -1.94 -9.58
C VAL A 298 8.27 -1.25 -9.22
N TYR A 299 7.87 -1.23 -7.94
CA TYR A 299 6.72 -0.42 -7.50
C TYR A 299 7.01 1.08 -7.64
N LEU A 300 8.21 1.52 -7.23
CA LEU A 300 8.66 2.89 -7.44
C LEU A 300 8.66 3.26 -8.93
N TYR A 301 9.28 2.42 -9.77
CA TYR A 301 9.45 2.72 -11.20
C TYR A 301 8.10 2.72 -11.94
N SER A 302 7.15 1.88 -11.52
CA SER A 302 5.77 1.92 -12.02
C SER A 302 5.10 3.25 -11.66
N GLY A 303 5.20 3.68 -10.40
CA GLY A 303 4.66 4.97 -9.96
C GLY A 303 5.32 6.19 -10.63
N MET A 304 6.63 6.10 -10.91
CA MET A 304 7.35 7.10 -11.69
C MET A 304 6.86 7.18 -13.14
N ALA A 305 6.66 6.04 -13.81
CA ALA A 305 6.17 6.00 -15.18
C ALA A 305 4.74 6.57 -15.31
N ASP A 306 3.85 6.19 -14.39
CA ASP A 306 2.49 6.71 -14.34
C ASP A 306 2.44 8.20 -14.02
N THR A 307 3.26 8.66 -13.08
CA THR A 307 3.38 10.09 -12.75
C THR A 307 3.93 10.88 -13.94
N ALA A 308 4.96 10.35 -14.62
CA ALA A 308 5.53 10.98 -15.81
C ALA A 308 4.48 11.15 -16.91
N ARG A 309 3.66 10.13 -17.16
CA ARG A 309 2.54 10.19 -18.11
C ARG A 309 1.49 11.24 -17.70
N CYS A 310 1.03 11.20 -16.45
CA CYS A 310 -0.05 12.06 -15.96
C CYS A 310 0.36 13.53 -15.83
N MET A 311 1.62 13.81 -15.47
CA MET A 311 2.16 15.16 -15.31
C MET A 311 2.94 15.67 -16.52
N GLU A 312 3.05 14.86 -17.57
CA GLU A 312 3.86 15.13 -18.76
C GLU A 312 5.35 15.42 -18.47
N ASP A 313 5.89 14.83 -17.40
CA ASP A 313 7.28 15.04 -16.94
C ASP A 313 8.27 14.17 -17.72
N ARG A 314 8.91 14.80 -18.71
CA ARG A 314 9.91 14.15 -19.56
C ARG A 314 11.16 13.71 -18.79
N THR A 315 11.58 14.44 -17.76
CA THR A 315 12.79 14.10 -17.00
C THR A 315 12.60 12.86 -16.15
N LEU A 316 11.38 12.66 -15.63
CA LEU A 316 11.00 11.46 -14.91
C LEU A 316 10.85 10.26 -15.85
N TYR A 317 10.26 10.46 -17.03
CA TYR A 317 10.20 9.45 -18.08
C TYR A 317 11.59 8.95 -18.50
N GLU A 318 12.53 9.87 -18.76
CA GLU A 318 13.91 9.51 -19.13
C GLU A 318 14.62 8.74 -17.99
N ALA A 319 14.27 8.99 -16.73
CA ALA A 319 14.76 8.18 -15.60
C ALA A 319 14.18 6.76 -15.63
N CYS A 320 12.89 6.60 -15.88
CA CYS A 320 12.27 5.29 -16.08
C CYS A 320 12.92 4.51 -17.21
N GLU A 321 13.21 5.13 -18.36
CA GLU A 321 13.87 4.46 -19.49
C GLU A 321 15.25 3.92 -19.12
N ARG A 322 16.05 4.71 -18.39
CA ARG A 322 17.38 4.26 -17.91
C ARG A 322 17.26 3.06 -16.97
N LEU A 323 16.38 3.14 -15.98
CA LEU A 323 16.21 2.10 -14.97
C LEU A 323 15.60 0.83 -15.56
N TRP A 324 14.63 0.97 -16.46
CA TRP A 324 14.11 -0.14 -17.26
C TRP A 324 15.22 -0.82 -18.05
N SER A 325 16.03 -0.05 -18.78
CA SER A 325 17.15 -0.57 -19.58
C SER A 325 18.17 -1.33 -18.72
N ASP A 326 18.49 -0.82 -17.53
CA ASP A 326 19.39 -1.49 -16.59
C ASP A 326 18.81 -2.83 -16.10
N ILE A 327 17.52 -2.87 -15.75
CA ILE A 327 16.85 -4.13 -15.37
C ILE A 327 16.91 -5.12 -16.53
N VAL A 328 16.31 -4.76 -17.67
CA VAL A 328 16.02 -5.74 -18.72
C VAL A 328 17.26 -6.20 -19.48
N ASN A 329 18.29 -5.36 -19.57
CA ASN A 329 19.51 -5.70 -20.32
C ASN A 329 20.64 -6.25 -19.44
N ARG A 330 20.54 -6.13 -18.10
CA ARG A 330 21.67 -6.48 -17.21
C ARG A 330 21.28 -7.30 -15.98
N LYS A 331 20.07 -7.13 -15.44
CA LYS A 331 19.67 -7.64 -14.12
C LYS A 331 18.40 -8.50 -14.15
N MET A 332 17.97 -8.93 -15.32
CA MET A 332 16.80 -9.79 -15.50
C MET A 332 17.24 -11.19 -15.94
N TYR A 333 16.76 -12.21 -15.24
CA TYR A 333 16.94 -13.61 -15.62
C TYR A 333 16.16 -13.93 -16.90
N ILE A 334 16.53 -14.99 -17.61
CA ILE A 334 15.86 -15.40 -18.86
C ILE A 334 14.34 -15.69 -18.68
N THR A 335 13.93 -16.01 -17.47
CA THR A 335 12.52 -16.25 -17.09
C THR A 335 11.73 -14.97 -16.77
N GLY A 336 12.37 -13.79 -16.85
CA GLY A 336 11.79 -12.52 -16.41
C GLY A 336 11.93 -12.25 -14.90
N GLY A 337 12.51 -13.20 -14.15
CA GLY A 337 12.80 -12.98 -12.73
C GLY A 337 13.82 -11.85 -12.52
N ILE A 338 13.69 -11.15 -11.41
CA ILE A 338 14.60 -10.09 -10.93
C ILE A 338 14.91 -10.35 -9.45
N GLY A 339 16.16 -10.12 -9.01
CA GLY A 339 16.58 -10.46 -7.64
C GLY A 339 17.99 -9.99 -7.32
#